data_AF-A0A2D5Z5X8-F1
#
_entry.id   AF-A0A2D5Z5X8-F1
#
_cell.length_a   1.000
_cell.length_b   1.000
_cell.length_c   1.000
_cell.angle_alpha   90.00
_cell.angle_beta   90.00
_cell.angle_gamma   90.00
#
_symmetry.space_group_name_H-M   'P 1'
#
loop_
_entity.id
_entity.type
_entity.pdbx_description
1 polymer ?
#
loop_
_entity_poly.entity_id
_entity_poly.type
_entity_poly.pdbx_seq_one_letter_code
_entity_poly.pdbx_strand_id
1 'polypeptide(L)'
;MTQFSALVSGRDAPLDNALLVFDYVDTSNFKFAGGYFGQDEWRIGRYSNGTWLVDDAITEPIGLDVAYELDLVLQDGRVTLVVDGAIKLSHDFGGVLDGELGLGTNQAKAVFDDVRVNEIARDLVAPQVTEVLVSGSAWSASFMDHLGAAGLGDGGYRVSVGANQMTPLPWMIDKVTARFSEPVAVRSGDLQISGARGGSIAVTDFEWDDVTSAATWTLGAPVASDRVELRLGSSVRDVAGYALDGEWTEGASTVSGNGIAGGDFVFGLRPAAADVDRDGVVTVFDVGPLRDALGISTGDGSYTAAADLDGSGTVDATDAGVLRAQMGRVLSSHVPPSLVMQAPQVAITITGEDRIVTAPGATTAGSIDLVLQTADGSTVDVMDYALRVRLVGPNAGVDVRLTGGGQAGASPAATAPDPLNDAGSADLLPLEHYVSTVNLGPSALHVADGAGLVRIDYEIDPAALGTYRFEILDGAVDGTALSSDGSGAAWSFGILSPTVTVTIPGDTDGDFTVGVADLNAVLANFTQQVDLGDLGRGDLSGPQGVPDGLVGSSDLQVVLATFTNQVTPRAAAAPRAWHGWQKTGSAPVSAPIPTWTPPEIEV
;
A
#
# COMPACT_ATOMS: atom_id res chain seq x y z
N MET A 1 6.41 43.99 -2.10
CA MET A 1 5.03 44.29 -1.66
C MET A 1 5.19 45.41 -0.65
N THR A 2 4.29 46.37 -0.63
CA THR A 2 4.43 47.52 0.27
C THR A 2 3.23 47.57 1.18
N GLN A 3 3.45 47.63 2.49
CA GLN A 3 2.40 47.95 3.44
C GLN A 3 2.58 49.40 3.88
N PHE A 4 1.54 50.20 3.68
CA PHE A 4 1.48 51.58 4.11
C PHE A 4 0.36 51.74 5.12
N SER A 5 0.71 52.06 6.36
CA SER A 5 -0.26 52.14 7.45
C SER A 5 -0.22 53.48 8.18
N ALA A 6 -1.36 53.87 8.74
CA ALA A 6 -1.50 55.02 9.62
C ALA A 6 -2.77 54.90 10.49
N LEU A 7 -2.73 55.47 11.68
CA LEU A 7 -3.94 55.83 12.41
C LEU A 7 -4.53 57.12 11.82
N VAL A 8 -5.80 57.08 11.46
CA VAL A 8 -6.48 58.14 10.72
C VAL A 8 -7.75 58.59 11.44
N SER A 9 -7.91 59.90 11.64
CA SER A 9 -9.13 60.50 12.15
C SER A 9 -9.57 61.68 11.29
N GLY A 10 -10.79 61.60 10.75
CA GLY A 10 -11.46 62.73 10.11
C GLY A 10 -11.87 63.80 11.12
N ARG A 11 -11.82 65.07 10.71
CA ARG A 11 -12.32 66.22 11.47
C ARG A 11 -13.36 66.96 10.65
N ASP A 12 -14.33 67.56 11.33
CA ASP A 12 -15.40 68.37 10.72
C ASP A 12 -14.83 69.44 9.77
N ALA A 13 -15.15 69.28 8.48
CA ALA A 13 -14.72 70.11 7.37
C ALA A 13 -15.64 69.87 6.13
N PRO A 14 -15.58 70.72 5.08
CA PRO A 14 -16.55 70.64 3.98
C PRO A 14 -16.73 69.28 3.27
N LEU A 15 -15.70 68.44 3.23
CA LEU A 15 -15.74 67.12 2.58
C LEU A 15 -15.36 65.94 3.50
N ASP A 16 -15.12 66.19 4.79
CA ASP A 16 -14.92 65.18 5.83
C ASP A 16 -14.18 63.91 5.37
N ASN A 17 -12.90 64.01 4.99
CA ASN A 17 -12.13 62.86 4.53
C ASN A 17 -10.67 62.88 5.01
N ALA A 18 -10.08 61.69 4.96
CA ALA A 18 -8.68 61.45 5.25
C ALA A 18 -8.19 60.27 4.40
N LEU A 19 -7.11 60.50 3.65
CA LEU A 19 -6.68 59.61 2.57
C LEU A 19 -5.21 59.23 2.73
N LEU A 20 -4.93 57.94 2.57
CA LEU A 20 -3.60 57.44 2.22
C LEU A 20 -3.45 57.56 0.70
N VAL A 21 -2.43 58.31 0.28
CA VAL A 21 -2.08 58.52 -1.14
C VAL A 21 -1.01 57.51 -1.52
N PHE A 22 -1.19 56.87 -2.66
CA PHE A 22 -0.24 55.92 -3.22
C PHE A 22 -0.12 56.10 -4.73
N ASP A 23 0.98 55.60 -5.31
CA ASP A 23 1.26 55.75 -6.73
C ASP A 23 1.19 57.22 -7.19
N TYR A 24 1.74 58.13 -6.36
CA TYR A 24 1.78 59.55 -6.65
C TYR A 24 2.81 59.84 -7.74
N VAL A 25 2.34 60.47 -8.83
CA VAL A 25 3.19 60.89 -9.96
C VAL A 25 3.38 62.39 -9.94
N ASP A 26 2.27 63.14 -9.83
CA ASP A 26 2.27 64.59 -9.75
C ASP A 26 0.98 65.12 -9.10
N THR A 27 0.89 66.43 -8.91
CA THR A 27 -0.26 67.09 -8.25
C THR A 27 -1.61 66.90 -8.94
N SER A 28 -1.63 66.40 -10.17
CA SER A 28 -2.82 66.10 -10.98
C SER A 28 -3.06 64.60 -11.17
N ASN A 29 -2.13 63.74 -10.73
CA ASN A 29 -2.13 62.29 -10.98
C ASN A 29 -1.60 61.50 -9.77
N PHE A 30 -2.52 60.88 -9.02
CA PHE A 30 -2.21 59.97 -7.90
C PHE A 30 -3.39 59.04 -7.61
N LYS A 31 -3.17 58.00 -6.80
CA LYS A 31 -4.23 57.13 -6.29
C LYS A 31 -4.42 57.32 -4.80
N PHE A 32 -5.59 56.97 -4.29
CA PHE A 32 -5.93 57.18 -2.89
C PHE A 32 -6.81 56.06 -2.34
N ALA A 33 -6.69 55.82 -1.04
CA ALA A 33 -7.61 55.00 -0.28
C ALA A 33 -7.85 55.65 1.08
N GLY A 34 -9.09 55.62 1.58
CA GLY A 34 -9.37 56.20 2.90
C GLY A 34 -10.85 56.46 3.16
N GLY A 35 -11.09 57.13 4.29
CA GLY A 35 -12.43 57.38 4.80
C GLY A 35 -13.00 58.70 4.30
N TYR A 36 -14.28 58.67 3.92
CA TYR A 36 -15.14 59.81 3.63
C TYR A 36 -16.26 59.84 4.67
N PHE A 37 -15.94 60.40 5.84
CA PHE A 37 -16.72 60.31 7.07
C PHE A 37 -18.10 60.96 6.96
N GLY A 38 -18.22 62.07 6.21
CA GLY A 38 -19.52 62.71 5.97
C GLY A 38 -20.45 61.90 5.04
N GLN A 39 -19.93 60.87 4.36
CA GLN A 39 -20.69 59.99 3.48
C GLN A 39 -20.83 58.56 4.01
N ASP A 40 -20.28 58.26 5.20
CA ASP A 40 -20.22 56.91 5.75
C ASP A 40 -19.57 55.91 4.75
N GLU A 41 -18.46 56.28 4.10
CA GLU A 41 -17.84 55.47 3.06
C GLU A 41 -16.32 55.29 3.22
N TRP A 42 -15.85 54.06 3.02
CA TRP A 42 -14.47 53.80 2.63
C TRP A 42 -14.38 53.80 1.11
N ARG A 43 -13.31 54.37 0.55
CA ARG A 43 -13.10 54.43 -0.89
C ARG A 43 -11.68 54.05 -1.28
N ILE A 44 -11.55 53.42 -2.44
CA ILE A 44 -10.32 53.32 -3.22
C ILE A 44 -10.58 54.04 -4.55
N GLY A 45 -9.67 54.90 -4.98
CA GLY A 45 -9.87 55.67 -6.20
C GLY A 45 -8.60 56.29 -6.74
N ARG A 46 -8.78 57.14 -7.75
CA ARG A 46 -7.70 57.87 -8.42
C ARG A 46 -8.06 59.32 -8.68
N TYR A 47 -7.09 60.20 -8.48
CA TYR A 47 -7.11 61.56 -8.98
C TYR A 47 -6.33 61.57 -10.29
N SER A 48 -6.99 61.81 -11.42
CA SER A 48 -6.37 61.75 -12.74
C SER A 48 -6.76 62.97 -13.57
N ASN A 49 -5.75 63.64 -14.14
CA ASN A 49 -5.93 64.87 -14.91
C ASN A 49 -6.80 65.92 -14.20
N GLY A 50 -6.60 66.08 -12.89
CA GLY A 50 -7.34 67.04 -12.08
C GLY A 50 -8.76 66.61 -11.67
N THR A 51 -9.13 65.35 -11.88
CA THR A 51 -10.48 64.82 -11.59
C THR A 51 -10.43 63.67 -10.58
N TRP A 52 -11.28 63.72 -9.56
CA TRP A 52 -11.47 62.62 -8.60
C TRP A 52 -12.37 61.54 -9.20
N LEU A 53 -11.88 60.31 -9.22
CA LEU A 53 -12.61 59.12 -9.65
C LEU A 53 -12.63 58.12 -8.49
N VAL A 54 -13.80 57.55 -8.22
CA VAL A 54 -13.97 56.47 -7.24
C VAL A 54 -13.98 55.17 -8.03
N ASP A 55 -13.00 54.31 -7.79
CA ASP A 55 -12.86 53.04 -8.50
C ASP A 55 -13.51 51.89 -7.70
N ASP A 56 -13.52 51.98 -6.36
CA ASP A 56 -14.28 51.10 -5.49
C ASP A 56 -14.71 51.81 -4.19
N ALA A 57 -15.84 51.41 -3.61
CA ALA A 57 -16.37 52.00 -2.39
C ALA A 57 -17.30 51.05 -1.63
N ILE A 58 -17.29 51.16 -0.30
CA ILE A 58 -18.23 50.47 0.59
C ILE A 58 -18.80 51.45 1.60
N THR A 59 -20.12 51.40 1.78
CA THR A 59 -20.84 52.24 2.74
C THR A 59 -21.00 51.51 4.08
N GLU A 60 -20.52 52.10 5.16
CA GLU A 60 -20.73 51.66 6.53
C GLU A 60 -20.60 52.83 7.51
N PRO A 61 -21.25 52.79 8.68
CA PRO A 61 -21.16 53.89 9.65
C PRO A 61 -19.71 54.15 10.08
N ILE A 62 -19.19 55.36 9.82
CA ILE A 62 -17.85 55.79 10.24
C ILE A 62 -17.90 57.19 10.85
N GLY A 63 -17.26 57.37 12.00
CA GLY A 63 -17.39 58.58 12.82
C GLY A 63 -16.28 59.60 12.57
N LEU A 64 -16.65 60.88 12.62
CA LEU A 64 -15.70 61.96 12.84
C LEU A 64 -15.08 61.86 14.25
N ASP A 65 -13.86 62.36 14.40
CA ASP A 65 -13.10 62.36 15.66
C ASP A 65 -12.84 60.96 16.25
N VAL A 66 -13.01 59.90 15.45
CA VAL A 66 -12.64 58.51 15.76
C VAL A 66 -11.34 58.16 15.04
N ALA A 67 -10.44 57.45 15.72
CA ALA A 67 -9.22 56.92 15.11
C ALA A 67 -9.47 55.53 14.54
N TYR A 68 -9.09 55.36 13.28
CA TYR A 68 -9.16 54.10 12.54
C TYR A 68 -7.75 53.71 12.12
N GLU A 69 -7.36 52.46 12.34
CA GLU A 69 -6.11 51.93 11.82
C GLU A 69 -6.30 51.54 10.36
N LEU A 70 -5.71 52.31 9.45
CA LEU A 70 -5.73 52.02 8.02
C LEU A 70 -4.44 51.30 7.64
N ASP A 71 -4.60 50.16 6.99
CA ASP A 71 -3.55 49.36 6.40
C ASP A 71 -3.79 49.24 4.90
N LEU A 72 -2.87 49.78 4.11
CA LEU A 72 -2.90 49.66 2.66
C LEU A 72 -1.85 48.66 2.20
N VAL A 73 -2.30 47.55 1.63
CA VAL A 73 -1.44 46.50 1.11
C VAL A 73 -1.35 46.63 -0.41
N LEU A 74 -0.16 46.99 -0.90
CA LEU A 74 0.14 47.18 -2.32
C LEU A 74 0.96 45.99 -2.84
N GLN A 75 0.38 45.26 -3.80
CA GLN A 75 1.02 44.14 -4.47
C GLN A 75 0.78 44.22 -5.97
N ASP A 76 1.85 44.45 -6.74
CA ASP A 76 1.79 44.68 -8.17
C ASP A 76 0.85 45.83 -8.55
N GLY A 77 -0.29 45.52 -9.18
CA GLY A 77 -1.35 46.48 -9.50
C GLY A 77 -2.53 46.47 -8.55
N ARG A 78 -2.55 45.55 -7.58
CA ARG A 78 -3.62 45.41 -6.61
C ARG A 78 -3.32 46.19 -5.34
N VAL A 79 -4.35 46.85 -4.86
CA VAL A 79 -4.38 47.51 -3.55
C VAL A 79 -5.51 46.91 -2.72
N THR A 80 -5.23 46.59 -1.47
CA THR A 80 -6.24 46.15 -0.50
C THR A 80 -6.25 47.12 0.68
N LEU A 81 -7.41 47.70 0.96
CA LEU A 81 -7.65 48.56 2.12
C LEU A 81 -8.19 47.69 3.26
N VAL A 82 -7.44 47.65 4.36
CA VAL A 82 -7.80 47.04 5.63
C VAL A 82 -8.03 48.16 6.63
N VAL A 83 -9.10 48.08 7.42
CA VAL A 83 -9.43 49.04 8.48
C VAL A 83 -9.69 48.27 9.77
N ASP A 84 -8.98 48.62 10.84
CA ASP A 84 -9.03 47.97 12.16
C ASP A 84 -8.91 46.43 12.05
N GLY A 85 -7.99 45.97 11.18
CA GLY A 85 -7.74 44.56 10.91
C GLY A 85 -8.75 43.86 9.97
N ALA A 86 -9.82 44.53 9.52
CA ALA A 86 -10.80 43.98 8.59
C ALA A 86 -10.59 44.50 7.16
N ILE A 87 -10.50 43.60 6.17
CA ILE A 87 -10.48 44.00 4.75
C ILE A 87 -11.80 44.70 4.41
N LYS A 88 -11.73 45.92 3.90
CA LYS A 88 -12.88 46.71 3.44
C LYS A 88 -13.05 46.68 1.93
N LEU A 89 -11.95 46.90 1.20
CA LEU A 89 -11.96 47.03 -0.26
C LEU A 89 -10.70 46.42 -0.86
N SER A 90 -10.79 45.90 -2.09
CA SER A 90 -9.64 45.49 -2.88
C SER A 90 -9.86 45.84 -4.34
N HIS A 91 -8.91 46.56 -4.94
CA HIS A 91 -9.02 47.03 -6.32
C HIS A 91 -7.72 46.76 -7.08
N ASP A 92 -7.86 46.38 -8.36
CA ASP A 92 -6.74 46.09 -9.25
C ASP A 92 -6.67 47.12 -10.37
N PHE A 93 -5.62 47.94 -10.37
CA PHE A 93 -5.39 48.98 -11.36
C PHE A 93 -4.73 48.47 -12.65
N GLY A 94 -4.43 47.17 -12.74
CA GLY A 94 -3.96 46.51 -13.97
C GLY A 94 -2.53 46.87 -14.40
N GLY A 95 -1.74 47.53 -13.55
CA GLY A 95 -0.35 47.91 -13.80
C GLY A 95 0.41 48.13 -12.50
N VAL A 96 1.74 48.09 -12.55
CA VAL A 96 2.60 48.24 -11.37
C VAL A 96 2.36 49.60 -10.70
N LEU A 97 2.21 49.60 -9.37
CA LEU A 97 2.10 50.78 -8.53
C LEU A 97 3.49 51.13 -7.97
N ASP A 98 4.20 52.07 -8.61
CA ASP A 98 5.60 52.42 -8.30
C ASP A 98 5.81 53.91 -7.97
N GLY A 99 4.76 54.72 -7.97
CA GLY A 99 4.82 56.12 -7.54
C GLY A 99 4.96 56.31 -6.02
N GLU A 100 5.13 57.57 -5.60
CA GLU A 100 5.39 57.92 -4.20
C GLU A 100 4.17 57.68 -3.29
N LEU A 101 4.43 57.52 -1.99
CA LEU A 101 3.40 57.41 -0.96
C LEU A 101 3.23 58.75 -0.23
N GLY A 102 2.03 59.01 0.27
CA GLY A 102 1.75 60.25 1.00
C GLY A 102 0.44 60.24 1.78
N LEU A 103 0.13 61.38 2.38
CA LEU A 103 -1.10 61.59 3.15
C LEU A 103 -1.85 62.74 2.50
N GLY A 104 -3.18 62.64 2.45
CA GLY A 104 -4.00 63.58 1.70
C GLY A 104 -5.35 63.86 2.35
N THR A 105 -5.87 65.03 2.01
CA THR A 105 -7.28 65.39 2.21
C THR A 105 -7.77 66.10 0.96
N ASN A 106 -9.07 66.01 0.70
CA ASN A 106 -9.75 66.77 -0.32
C ASN A 106 -10.67 67.79 0.37
N GLN A 107 -10.30 69.07 0.40
CA GLN A 107 -11.03 70.15 1.10
C GLN A 107 -11.51 69.77 2.53
N ALA A 108 -10.70 68.99 3.26
CA ALA A 108 -11.05 68.47 4.57
C ALA A 108 -9.94 68.74 5.60
N LYS A 109 -10.17 68.31 6.84
CA LYS A 109 -9.20 68.30 7.92
C LYS A 109 -9.10 66.89 8.48
N ALA A 110 -7.89 66.43 8.76
CA ALA A 110 -7.65 65.09 9.30
C ALA A 110 -6.43 65.09 10.22
N VAL A 111 -6.35 64.09 11.09
CA VAL A 111 -5.15 63.76 11.87
C VAL A 111 -4.65 62.40 11.40
N PHE A 112 -3.35 62.33 11.15
CA PHE A 112 -2.63 61.10 10.84
C PHE A 112 -1.57 60.90 11.92
N ASP A 113 -1.54 59.71 12.50
CA ASP A 113 -0.55 59.31 13.50
C ASP A 113 -0.03 57.90 13.17
N ASP A 114 1.07 57.49 13.81
CA ASP A 114 1.66 56.16 13.64
C ASP A 114 1.90 55.75 12.17
N VAL A 115 2.27 56.73 11.33
CA VAL A 115 2.49 56.52 9.89
C VAL A 115 3.72 55.64 9.67
N ARG A 116 3.53 54.47 9.05
CA ARG A 116 4.59 53.49 8.80
C ARG A 116 4.53 53.00 7.36
N VAL A 117 5.70 52.84 6.76
CA VAL A 117 5.86 52.18 5.47
C VAL A 117 6.82 51.03 5.67
N ASN A 118 6.34 49.82 5.42
CA ASN A 118 7.16 48.61 5.44
C ASN A 118 7.22 48.05 4.02
N GLU A 119 8.44 47.84 3.52
CA GLU A 119 8.64 46.91 2.42
C GLU A 119 8.49 45.49 2.98
N ILE A 120 7.41 44.82 2.60
CA ILE A 120 7.25 43.40 2.87
C ILE A 120 7.94 42.67 1.72
N ALA A 121 8.86 41.77 2.06
CA ALA A 121 9.49 40.90 1.07
C ALA A 121 8.39 40.23 0.24
N ARG A 122 8.48 40.36 -1.09
CA ARG A 122 7.60 39.57 -1.96
C ARG A 122 7.98 38.13 -1.76
N ASP A 123 7.01 37.29 -1.40
CA ASP A 123 7.21 35.87 -1.57
C ASP A 123 7.35 35.59 -3.07
N LEU A 124 8.44 34.93 -3.43
CA LEU A 124 8.75 34.49 -4.79
C LEU A 124 9.14 33.00 -4.78
N VAL A 125 9.01 32.34 -3.64
CA VAL A 125 9.34 30.94 -3.46
C VAL A 125 8.05 30.16 -3.68
N ALA A 126 8.13 29.11 -4.47
CA ALA A 126 7.00 28.21 -4.63
C ALA A 126 6.96 27.24 -3.44
N PRO A 127 5.77 26.86 -2.95
CA PRO A 127 5.68 25.88 -1.89
C PRO A 127 6.23 24.53 -2.37
N GLN A 128 6.90 23.80 -1.49
CA GLN A 128 7.43 22.44 -1.71
C GLN A 128 6.89 21.49 -0.66
N VAL A 129 6.75 20.21 -0.99
CA VAL A 129 6.55 19.13 -0.01
C VAL A 129 7.89 18.82 0.63
N THR A 130 8.04 19.14 1.92
CA THR A 130 9.28 18.97 2.69
C THR A 130 9.32 17.65 3.44
N GLU A 131 8.15 17.03 3.67
CA GLU A 131 8.04 15.76 4.37
C GLU A 131 6.80 14.98 3.95
N VAL A 132 6.95 13.66 3.80
CA VAL A 132 5.83 12.72 3.70
C VAL A 132 5.90 11.75 4.87
N LEU A 133 4.82 11.71 5.64
CA LEU A 133 4.63 10.81 6.77
C LEU A 133 3.48 9.85 6.48
N VAL A 134 3.56 8.65 7.05
CA VAL A 134 2.46 7.70 7.13
C VAL A 134 2.14 7.37 8.57
N SER A 135 0.88 7.08 8.87
CA SER A 135 0.48 6.57 10.17
C SER A 135 -0.75 5.66 10.08
N GLY A 136 -0.97 4.92 11.16
CA GLY A 136 -2.20 4.18 11.42
C GLY A 136 -3.03 4.89 12.49
N SER A 137 -4.35 4.98 12.32
CA SER A 137 -5.26 5.53 13.33
C SER A 137 -5.26 4.74 14.64
N ALA A 138 -4.81 3.48 14.60
CA ALA A 138 -4.67 2.61 15.76
C ALA A 138 -3.35 2.81 16.54
N TRP A 139 -2.37 3.52 15.98
CA TRP A 139 -1.06 3.68 16.61
C TRP A 139 -1.17 4.46 17.91
N SER A 140 -0.50 3.96 18.94
CA SER A 140 -0.48 4.55 20.27
C SER A 140 0.34 5.84 20.32
N ALA A 141 0.06 6.69 21.30
CA ALA A 141 0.89 7.87 21.57
C ALA A 141 2.35 7.49 21.90
N SER A 142 2.57 6.40 22.65
CA SER A 142 3.92 5.91 22.99
C SER A 142 4.73 5.50 21.77
N PHE A 143 4.10 4.87 20.79
CA PHE A 143 4.74 4.53 19.51
C PHE A 143 5.09 5.79 18.72
N MET A 144 4.14 6.73 18.61
CA MET A 144 4.33 7.99 17.91
C MET A 144 5.44 8.86 18.54
N ASP A 145 5.47 8.94 19.87
CA ASP A 145 6.51 9.63 20.63
C ASP A 145 7.90 8.99 20.40
N HIS A 146 7.95 7.66 20.33
CA HIS A 146 9.18 6.94 20.02
C HIS A 146 9.69 7.26 18.62
N LEU A 147 8.81 7.30 17.60
CA LEU A 147 9.20 7.70 16.24
C LEU A 147 9.82 9.10 16.23
N GLY A 148 9.22 10.05 16.96
CA GLY A 148 9.73 11.40 17.10
C GLY A 148 11.10 11.44 17.78
N ALA A 149 11.23 10.75 18.93
CA ALA A 149 12.47 10.70 19.70
C ALA A 149 13.62 10.01 18.95
N ALA A 150 13.31 8.99 18.15
CA ALA A 150 14.27 8.26 17.30
C ALA A 150 14.62 9.00 16.00
N GLY A 151 13.96 10.14 15.71
CA GLY A 151 14.14 10.88 14.46
C GLY A 151 13.59 10.16 13.23
N LEU A 152 12.67 9.21 13.42
CA LEU A 152 12.00 8.45 12.38
C LEU A 152 10.79 9.17 11.79
N GLY A 153 10.31 10.22 12.45
CA GLY A 153 9.22 11.10 11.98
C GLY A 153 8.44 11.68 13.16
N ASP A 154 7.81 12.84 12.96
CA ASP A 154 7.01 13.53 13.97
C ASP A 154 5.54 13.56 13.52
N GLY A 155 4.63 12.96 14.30
CA GLY A 155 3.23 12.76 13.89
C GLY A 155 3.03 11.61 12.89
N GLY A 156 4.03 10.75 12.70
CA GLY A 156 3.98 9.54 11.87
C GLY A 156 5.38 9.04 11.52
N TYR A 157 5.47 7.99 10.71
CA TYR A 157 6.74 7.49 10.18
C TYR A 157 7.09 8.21 8.87
N ARG A 158 8.30 8.79 8.78
CA ARG A 158 8.77 9.53 7.61
C ARG A 158 9.20 8.59 6.49
N VAL A 159 8.63 8.79 5.31
CA VAL A 159 8.93 8.00 4.09
C VAL A 159 9.74 8.80 3.08
N SER A 160 9.74 10.14 3.16
CA SER A 160 10.51 11.05 2.29
C SER A 160 12.02 11.08 2.63
N VAL A 161 12.66 9.91 2.59
CA VAL A 161 14.05 9.67 3.08
C VAL A 161 15.03 9.30 1.95
N GLY A 162 14.77 9.74 0.71
CA GLY A 162 15.65 9.49 -0.44
C GLY A 162 15.70 8.02 -0.82
N ALA A 163 16.90 7.43 -0.86
CA ALA A 163 17.14 6.04 -1.30
C ALA A 163 16.28 5.00 -0.59
N ASN A 164 15.94 5.23 0.69
CA ASN A 164 15.16 4.30 1.50
C ASN A 164 13.64 4.54 1.40
N GLN A 165 13.17 5.49 0.57
CA GLN A 165 11.73 5.68 0.30
C GLN A 165 11.05 4.36 -0.13
N MET A 166 11.81 3.54 -0.87
CA MET A 166 11.32 2.30 -1.46
C MET A 166 11.45 1.07 -0.55
N THR A 167 11.83 1.26 0.71
CA THR A 167 11.81 0.20 1.72
C THR A 167 10.37 -0.10 2.12
N PRO A 168 9.92 -1.37 2.09
CA PRO A 168 8.59 -1.77 2.54
C PRO A 168 8.24 -1.26 3.94
N LEU A 169 6.97 -0.94 4.17
CA LEU A 169 6.46 -0.46 5.46
C LEU A 169 5.80 -1.64 6.18
N PRO A 170 6.31 -2.08 7.36
CA PRO A 170 5.81 -3.26 8.07
C PRO A 170 4.42 -3.09 8.70
N TRP A 171 3.76 -1.95 8.49
CA TRP A 171 2.49 -1.61 9.13
C TRP A 171 1.36 -1.49 8.13
N MET A 172 0.15 -1.75 8.62
CA MET A 172 -1.06 -1.24 7.96
C MET A 172 -1.14 0.27 8.20
N ILE A 173 -1.29 1.04 7.13
CA ILE A 173 -1.41 2.50 7.21
C ILE A 173 -2.78 2.96 6.70
N ASP A 174 -3.35 3.97 7.33
CA ASP A 174 -4.61 4.58 6.92
C ASP A 174 -4.56 6.11 6.93
N LYS A 175 -3.39 6.70 7.20
CA LYS A 175 -3.16 8.14 7.13
C LYS A 175 -1.90 8.45 6.35
N VAL A 176 -2.00 9.48 5.52
CA VAL A 176 -0.89 10.07 4.78
C VAL A 176 -0.84 11.55 5.15
N THR A 177 0.33 12.04 5.52
CA THR A 177 0.53 13.46 5.83
C THR A 177 1.63 14.04 4.93
N ALA A 178 1.35 15.18 4.30
CA ALA A 178 2.36 15.98 3.59
C ALA A 178 2.59 17.28 4.37
N ARG A 179 3.85 17.59 4.70
CA ARG A 179 4.24 18.90 5.24
C ARG A 179 4.79 19.77 4.12
N PHE A 180 4.39 21.03 4.11
CA PHE A 180 4.78 22.02 3.11
C PHE A 180 5.83 22.98 3.68
N SER A 181 6.63 23.60 2.81
CA SER A 181 7.60 24.64 3.19
C SER A 181 6.95 25.90 3.76
N GLU A 182 5.67 26.09 3.48
CA GLU A 182 4.84 27.25 3.85
C GLU A 182 3.34 26.89 3.77
N PRO A 183 2.44 27.74 4.30
CA PRO A 183 1.01 27.50 4.22
C PRO A 183 0.46 27.48 2.78
N VAL A 184 -0.34 26.48 2.45
CA VAL A 184 -0.96 26.31 1.14
C VAL A 184 -2.47 26.10 1.22
N ALA A 185 -3.18 26.48 0.16
CA ALA A 185 -4.58 26.14 -0.05
C ALA A 185 -4.70 24.72 -0.63
N VAL A 186 -4.88 23.74 0.24
CA VAL A 186 -5.05 22.32 -0.09
C VAL A 186 -6.34 21.76 0.51
N ARG A 187 -6.99 20.84 -0.19
CA ARG A 187 -8.26 20.19 0.19
C ARG A 187 -8.16 18.67 0.06
N SER A 188 -9.13 17.97 0.65
CA SER A 188 -9.23 16.51 0.57
C SER A 188 -9.16 15.97 -0.87
N GLY A 189 -9.87 16.60 -1.81
CA GLY A 189 -9.94 16.18 -3.20
C GLY A 189 -8.73 16.52 -4.08
N ASP A 190 -7.74 17.25 -3.55
CA ASP A 190 -6.51 17.57 -4.29
C ASP A 190 -5.55 16.38 -4.34
N LEU A 191 -5.63 15.45 -3.37
CA LEU A 191 -4.84 14.22 -3.34
C LEU A 191 -5.58 13.07 -4.03
N GLN A 192 -4.96 12.51 -5.06
CA GLN A 192 -5.38 11.26 -5.67
C GLN A 192 -4.51 10.12 -5.14
N ILE A 193 -5.15 9.01 -4.75
CA ILE A 193 -4.46 7.83 -4.25
C ILE A 193 -4.89 6.63 -5.08
N SER A 194 -3.92 5.85 -5.55
CA SER A 194 -4.18 4.64 -6.33
C SER A 194 -3.27 3.50 -5.93
N GLY A 195 -3.80 2.28 -5.99
CA GLY A 195 -3.07 1.04 -5.71
C GLY A 195 -2.76 0.25 -6.99
N ALA A 196 -1.63 -0.43 -7.03
CA ALA A 196 -1.22 -1.26 -8.16
C ALA A 196 -2.17 -2.44 -8.44
N ARG A 197 -3.00 -2.83 -7.47
CA ARG A 197 -4.08 -3.83 -7.67
C ARG A 197 -5.30 -3.30 -8.44
N GLY A 198 -5.26 -2.05 -8.91
CA GLY A 198 -6.19 -1.51 -9.91
C GLY A 198 -7.35 -0.68 -9.38
N GLY A 199 -7.21 -0.03 -8.23
CA GLY A 199 -8.27 0.78 -7.62
C GLY A 199 -7.79 2.13 -7.09
N SER A 200 -8.63 3.16 -7.19
CA SER A 200 -8.46 4.39 -6.42
C SER A 200 -8.80 4.12 -4.96
N ILE A 201 -7.96 4.60 -4.05
CA ILE A 201 -8.18 4.51 -2.61
C ILE A 201 -8.88 5.79 -2.18
N ALA A 202 -10.08 5.64 -1.61
CA ALA A 202 -10.87 6.79 -1.19
C ALA A 202 -10.26 7.48 0.03
N VAL A 203 -10.34 8.80 0.06
CA VAL A 203 -10.12 9.61 1.27
C VAL A 203 -11.46 9.82 1.95
N THR A 204 -11.53 9.59 3.26
CA THR A 204 -12.75 9.76 4.07
C THR A 204 -12.70 10.97 4.98
N ASP A 205 -11.51 11.41 5.37
CA ASP A 205 -11.33 12.58 6.23
C ASP A 205 -10.07 13.37 5.84
N PHE A 206 -10.04 14.64 6.21
CA PHE A 206 -8.96 15.56 5.89
C PHE A 206 -8.77 16.62 6.99
N GLU A 207 -7.53 16.83 7.40
CA GLU A 207 -7.14 17.83 8.38
C GLU A 207 -5.98 18.68 7.84
N TRP A 208 -6.01 19.98 8.15
CA TRP A 208 -4.93 20.93 7.88
C TRP A 208 -4.49 21.58 9.19
N ASP A 209 -3.18 21.56 9.46
CA ASP A 209 -2.55 22.22 10.59
C ASP A 209 -1.74 23.44 10.12
N ASP A 210 -2.23 24.65 10.43
CA ASP A 210 -1.58 25.92 10.11
C ASP A 210 -0.22 26.11 10.80
N VAL A 211 -0.01 25.50 11.97
CA VAL A 211 1.23 25.66 12.74
C VAL A 211 2.37 24.91 12.07
N THR A 212 2.08 23.70 11.58
CA THR A 212 3.08 22.83 10.95
C THR A 212 3.03 22.83 9.43
N SER A 213 2.07 23.56 8.84
CA SER A 213 1.77 23.54 7.40
C SER A 213 1.63 22.10 6.89
N ALA A 214 0.85 21.30 7.61
CA ALA A 214 0.69 19.87 7.36
C ALA A 214 -0.74 19.54 6.93
N ALA A 215 -0.87 18.81 5.83
CA ALA A 215 -2.13 18.25 5.37
C ALA A 215 -2.15 16.74 5.66
N THR A 216 -3.17 16.25 6.35
CA THR A 216 -3.37 14.82 6.64
C THR A 216 -4.65 14.31 5.98
N TRP A 217 -4.52 13.26 5.17
CA TRP A 217 -5.63 12.55 4.54
C TRP A 217 -5.81 11.18 5.21
N THR A 218 -7.04 10.88 5.64
CA THR A 218 -7.40 9.56 6.18
C THR A 218 -8.06 8.72 5.09
N LEU A 219 -7.54 7.52 4.88
CA LEU A 219 -7.99 6.56 3.87
C LEU A 219 -9.28 5.87 4.33
N GLY A 220 -10.13 5.47 3.38
CA GLY A 220 -11.38 4.77 3.68
C GLY A 220 -11.20 3.33 4.18
N ALA A 221 -10.01 2.76 4.01
CA ALA A 221 -9.60 1.51 4.61
C ALA A 221 -8.07 1.50 4.78
N PRO A 222 -7.53 0.86 5.83
CA PRO A 222 -6.10 0.63 5.96
C PRO A 222 -5.54 -0.16 4.79
N VAL A 223 -4.36 0.21 4.32
CA VAL A 223 -3.62 -0.48 3.28
C VAL A 223 -2.61 -1.41 3.94
N ALA A 224 -2.84 -2.71 3.86
CA ALA A 224 -1.94 -3.72 4.39
C ALA A 224 -0.83 -4.11 3.39
N SER A 225 -1.18 -4.38 2.13
CA SER A 225 -0.20 -4.82 1.13
C SER A 225 -0.53 -4.28 -0.26
N ASP A 226 0.17 -3.24 -0.70
CA ASP A 226 0.09 -2.74 -2.08
C ASP A 226 1.27 -1.82 -2.43
N ARG A 227 1.45 -1.54 -3.72
CA ARG A 227 2.20 -0.35 -4.17
C ARG A 227 1.21 0.77 -4.37
N VAL A 228 1.34 1.82 -3.57
CA VAL A 228 0.43 2.95 -3.58
C VAL A 228 1.12 4.15 -4.21
N GLU A 229 0.44 4.82 -5.13
CA GLU A 229 0.85 6.10 -5.69
C GLU A 229 -0.03 7.22 -5.12
N LEU A 230 0.64 8.23 -4.57
CA LEU A 230 0.07 9.49 -4.14
C LEU A 230 0.32 10.52 -5.25
N ARG A 231 -0.72 11.24 -5.66
CA ARG A 231 -0.60 12.33 -6.63
C ARG A 231 -1.28 13.58 -6.13
N LEU A 232 -0.49 14.63 -5.89
CA LEU A 232 -0.96 15.98 -5.57
C LEU A 232 -0.66 16.90 -6.75
N GLY A 233 -1.70 17.53 -7.29
CA GLY A 233 -1.56 18.35 -8.49
C GLY A 233 -1.06 19.78 -8.23
N SER A 234 -0.60 20.43 -9.29
CA SER A 234 -0.23 21.87 -9.30
C SER A 234 -1.40 22.85 -9.07
N SER A 235 -2.60 22.36 -8.73
CA SER A 235 -3.73 23.17 -8.25
C SER A 235 -3.51 23.71 -6.84
N VAL A 236 -2.67 23.05 -6.04
CA VAL A 236 -2.26 23.52 -4.71
C VAL A 236 -1.39 24.76 -4.86
N ARG A 237 -1.76 25.83 -4.15
CA ARG A 237 -1.10 27.13 -4.20
C ARG A 237 -0.90 27.72 -2.83
N ASP A 238 0.14 28.52 -2.67
CA ASP A 238 0.34 29.36 -1.48
C ASP A 238 -0.61 30.58 -1.49
N VAL A 239 -0.45 31.45 -0.49
CA VAL A 239 -1.20 32.72 -0.38
C VAL A 239 -0.78 33.75 -1.44
N ALA A 240 0.47 33.69 -1.91
CA ALA A 240 0.99 34.57 -2.96
C ALA A 240 0.53 34.18 -4.38
N GLY A 241 -0.07 33.01 -4.54
CA GLY A 241 -0.59 32.44 -5.78
C GLY A 241 0.37 31.52 -6.53
N TYR A 242 1.56 31.22 -6.01
CA TYR A 242 2.48 30.26 -6.65
C TYR A 242 1.95 28.84 -6.51
N ALA A 243 2.06 28.07 -7.60
CA ALA A 243 1.73 26.65 -7.59
C ALA A 243 2.83 25.85 -6.89
N LEU A 244 2.47 24.71 -6.31
CA LEU A 244 3.40 23.70 -5.78
C LEU A 244 4.53 23.43 -6.78
N ASP A 245 5.77 23.48 -6.31
CA ASP A 245 6.99 22.99 -6.99
C ASP A 245 7.09 21.48 -6.68
N GLY A 246 6.33 20.71 -7.45
CA GLY A 246 5.89 19.37 -7.08
C GLY A 246 6.84 18.24 -7.47
N GLU A 247 7.84 18.48 -8.32
CA GLU A 247 8.63 17.40 -8.92
C GLU A 247 9.29 16.49 -7.89
N TRP A 248 9.08 15.17 -8.04
CA TRP A 248 9.64 14.17 -7.14
C TRP A 248 10.37 13.08 -7.93
N THR A 249 11.56 12.69 -7.48
CA THR A 249 12.29 11.55 -8.01
C THR A 249 12.30 10.42 -6.98
N GLU A 250 11.58 9.35 -7.28
CA GLU A 250 11.51 8.14 -6.46
C GLU A 250 12.89 7.60 -6.06
N GLY A 251 13.10 7.37 -4.78
CA GLY A 251 14.36 6.83 -4.26
C GLY A 251 15.52 7.82 -4.28
N ALA A 252 15.28 9.12 -4.50
CA ALA A 252 16.35 10.13 -4.55
C ALA A 252 15.98 11.42 -3.82
N SER A 253 14.78 11.95 -4.08
CA SER A 253 14.33 13.19 -3.46
C SER A 253 14.10 13.03 -1.95
N THR A 254 14.38 14.09 -1.20
CA THR A 254 13.98 14.25 0.21
C THR A 254 13.02 15.43 0.41
N VAL A 255 12.98 16.35 -0.55
CA VAL A 255 12.07 17.49 -0.68
C VAL A 255 11.63 17.55 -2.14
N SER A 256 10.40 17.96 -2.42
CA SER A 256 9.91 18.13 -3.80
C SER A 256 10.49 19.36 -4.48
N GLY A 257 10.43 19.37 -5.79
CA GLY A 257 10.63 20.55 -6.62
C GLY A 257 11.95 20.58 -7.38
N ASN A 258 11.98 21.46 -8.39
CA ASN A 258 13.15 21.80 -9.19
C ASN A 258 13.50 23.30 -9.12
N GLY A 259 12.80 24.05 -8.26
CA GLY A 259 12.92 25.50 -8.10
C GLY A 259 12.00 26.31 -9.03
N ILE A 260 11.05 25.67 -9.70
CA ILE A 260 10.09 26.33 -10.61
C ILE A 260 8.68 25.92 -10.21
N ALA A 261 7.82 26.90 -9.91
CA ALA A 261 6.42 26.64 -9.58
C ALA A 261 5.71 25.80 -10.66
N GLY A 262 5.04 24.73 -10.22
CA GLY A 262 4.33 23.78 -11.09
C GLY A 262 4.84 22.35 -10.97
N GLY A 263 4.27 21.47 -11.79
CA GLY A 263 4.54 20.04 -11.71
C GLY A 263 3.63 19.33 -10.70
N ASP A 264 3.41 18.04 -10.94
CA ASP A 264 2.65 17.20 -10.03
C ASP A 264 3.62 16.51 -9.07
N PHE A 265 3.25 16.49 -7.79
CA PHE A 265 3.91 15.66 -6.79
C PHE A 265 3.38 14.24 -6.88
N VAL A 266 4.22 13.32 -7.35
CA VAL A 266 3.92 11.89 -7.48
C VAL A 266 4.85 11.12 -6.57
N PHE A 267 4.30 10.42 -5.58
CA PHE A 267 5.07 9.77 -4.52
C PHE A 267 4.60 8.33 -4.28
N GLY A 268 5.54 7.38 -4.29
CA GLY A 268 5.30 5.96 -4.06
C GLY A 268 5.39 5.56 -2.58
N LEU A 269 4.44 4.73 -2.15
CA LEU A 269 4.46 4.01 -0.87
C LEU A 269 4.42 2.50 -1.11
N ARG A 270 4.97 1.74 -0.15
CA ARG A 270 5.00 0.27 -0.18
C ARG A 270 4.57 -0.35 1.15
N PRO A 271 3.31 -0.20 1.59
CA PRO A 271 2.79 -0.99 2.70
C PRO A 271 2.94 -2.48 2.42
N ALA A 272 3.58 -3.18 3.34
CA ALA A 272 3.72 -4.63 3.40
C ALA A 272 3.61 -5.02 4.88
N ALA A 273 2.39 -4.96 5.41
CA ALA A 273 2.12 -5.23 6.81
C ALA A 273 2.71 -6.59 7.22
N ALA A 274 3.44 -6.60 8.32
CA ALA A 274 4.19 -7.74 8.86
C ALA A 274 5.43 -8.23 8.08
N ASP A 275 5.89 -7.48 7.08
CA ASP A 275 7.21 -7.66 6.46
C ASP A 275 8.28 -6.99 7.34
N VAL A 276 8.71 -7.72 8.39
CA VAL A 276 9.57 -7.22 9.47
C VAL A 276 10.99 -7.01 8.97
N ASP A 277 11.48 -7.90 8.09
CA ASP A 277 12.82 -7.80 7.50
C ASP A 277 12.88 -6.85 6.28
N ARG A 278 11.69 -6.42 5.80
CA ARG A 278 11.48 -5.39 4.79
C ARG A 278 11.99 -5.81 3.42
N ASP A 279 11.85 -7.09 3.06
CA ASP A 279 12.28 -7.65 1.78
C ASP A 279 11.20 -7.56 0.68
N GLY A 280 9.95 -7.25 1.04
CA GLY A 280 8.81 -7.12 0.16
C GLY A 280 7.85 -8.32 0.18
N VAL A 281 8.10 -9.31 1.04
CA VAL A 281 7.31 -10.54 1.17
C VAL A 281 7.11 -10.88 2.63
N VAL A 282 5.88 -11.25 3.01
CA VAL A 282 5.58 -11.71 4.36
C VAL A 282 5.64 -13.23 4.40
N THR A 283 6.62 -13.77 5.12
CA THR A 283 6.95 -15.19 5.12
C THR A 283 7.35 -15.67 6.51
N VAL A 284 7.70 -16.95 6.58
CA VAL A 284 8.28 -17.54 7.79
C VAL A 284 9.57 -16.86 8.26
N PHE A 285 10.27 -16.12 7.39
CA PHE A 285 11.50 -15.42 7.75
C PHE A 285 11.27 -14.16 8.60
N ASP A 286 10.05 -13.61 8.60
CA ASP A 286 9.64 -12.52 9.49
C ASP A 286 9.42 -12.97 10.94
N VAL A 287 9.26 -14.28 11.18
CA VAL A 287 9.01 -14.85 12.52
C VAL A 287 10.22 -14.68 13.43
N GLY A 288 11.44 -14.85 12.91
CA GLY A 288 12.69 -14.70 13.66
C GLY A 288 12.86 -13.30 14.25
N PRO A 289 12.88 -12.25 13.43
CA PRO A 289 12.97 -10.86 13.89
C PRO A 289 11.86 -10.48 14.88
N LEU A 290 10.62 -10.92 14.65
CA LEU A 290 9.51 -10.64 15.58
C LEU A 290 9.70 -11.35 16.92
N ARG A 291 10.09 -12.62 16.91
CA ARG A 291 10.37 -13.41 18.11
C ARG A 291 11.49 -12.82 18.95
N ASP A 292 12.57 -12.37 18.30
CA ASP A 292 13.70 -11.73 19.00
C ASP A 292 13.29 -10.41 19.67
N ALA A 293 12.22 -9.77 19.17
CA ALA A 293 11.69 -8.53 19.69
C ALA A 293 10.58 -8.70 20.74
N LEU A 294 10.08 -9.92 20.98
CA LEU A 294 8.96 -10.15 21.89
C LEU A 294 9.23 -9.64 23.32
N GLY A 295 8.26 -8.91 23.87
CA GLY A 295 8.32 -8.31 25.20
C GLY A 295 9.12 -7.01 25.28
N ILE A 296 9.70 -6.54 24.16
CA ILE A 296 10.40 -5.26 24.10
C ILE A 296 9.40 -4.11 23.92
N SER A 297 9.60 -3.02 24.65
CA SER A 297 8.75 -1.82 24.62
C SER A 297 9.53 -0.59 24.15
N THR A 298 8.85 0.50 23.79
CA THR A 298 9.51 1.76 23.36
C THR A 298 10.48 2.37 24.39
N GLY A 299 10.41 1.94 25.65
CA GLY A 299 11.34 2.33 26.71
C GLY A 299 12.67 1.57 26.70
N ASP A 300 12.75 0.46 25.95
CA ASP A 300 13.91 -0.40 25.88
C ASP A 300 14.84 -0.02 24.72
N GLY A 301 16.16 -0.03 24.95
CA GLY A 301 17.13 0.41 23.94
C GLY A 301 17.27 -0.51 22.72
N SER A 302 16.77 -1.75 22.80
CA SER A 302 16.73 -2.73 21.71
C SER A 302 15.43 -2.67 20.90
N TYR A 303 14.51 -1.78 21.25
CA TYR A 303 13.24 -1.64 20.55
C TYR A 303 13.44 -1.21 19.10
N THR A 304 12.71 -1.88 18.21
CA THR A 304 12.65 -1.53 16.80
C THR A 304 11.19 -1.33 16.41
N ALA A 305 10.87 -0.16 15.83
CA ALA A 305 9.51 0.12 15.42
C ALA A 305 8.98 -0.91 14.41
N ALA A 306 9.86 -1.48 13.58
CA ALA A 306 9.48 -2.46 12.55
C ALA A 306 8.95 -3.79 13.10
N ALA A 307 9.22 -4.13 14.36
CA ALA A 307 8.69 -5.32 15.01
C ALA A 307 7.37 -5.07 15.77
N ASP A 308 7.03 -3.81 16.06
CA ASP A 308 5.75 -3.39 16.63
C ASP A 308 4.78 -3.10 15.47
N LEU A 309 4.16 -4.17 14.97
CA LEU A 309 3.36 -4.25 13.76
C LEU A 309 1.98 -3.58 13.91
N ASP A 310 1.47 -3.50 15.14
CA ASP A 310 0.22 -2.79 15.44
C ASP A 310 0.42 -1.34 15.93
N GLY A 311 1.65 -0.96 16.27
CA GLY A 311 2.02 0.38 16.72
C GLY A 311 1.58 0.65 18.16
N SER A 312 1.45 -0.36 19.01
CA SER A 312 0.99 -0.25 20.40
C SER A 312 2.03 0.32 21.37
N GLY A 313 3.30 0.36 20.96
CA GLY A 313 4.47 0.71 21.76
C GLY A 313 5.13 -0.49 22.45
N THR A 314 4.65 -1.71 22.20
CA THR A 314 5.13 -2.96 22.79
C THR A 314 5.00 -4.10 21.80
N VAL A 315 6.05 -4.91 21.63
CA VAL A 315 5.99 -6.08 20.76
C VAL A 315 5.45 -7.27 21.54
N ASP A 316 4.25 -7.75 21.21
CA ASP A 316 3.56 -8.83 21.92
C ASP A 316 2.75 -9.78 21.01
N ALA A 317 1.81 -10.52 21.61
CA ALA A 317 0.97 -11.48 20.90
C ALA A 317 0.01 -10.84 19.88
N THR A 318 -0.23 -9.54 19.98
CA THR A 318 -1.06 -8.77 19.04
C THR A 318 -0.33 -8.60 17.71
N ASP A 319 0.98 -8.30 17.75
CA ASP A 319 1.85 -8.26 16.56
C ASP A 319 1.93 -9.63 15.89
N ALA A 320 2.03 -10.70 16.69
CA ALA A 320 1.95 -12.07 16.19
C ALA A 320 0.65 -12.34 15.42
N GLY A 321 -0.47 -11.75 15.87
CA GLY A 321 -1.74 -11.80 15.18
C GLY A 321 -1.72 -11.09 13.82
N VAL A 322 -1.08 -9.92 13.75
CA VAL A 322 -0.87 -9.19 12.49
C VAL A 322 -0.03 -10.04 11.54
N LEU A 323 1.08 -10.61 12.01
CA LEU A 323 1.94 -11.49 11.20
C LEU A 323 1.19 -12.69 10.64
N ARG A 324 0.46 -13.44 11.48
CA ARG A 324 -0.34 -14.61 11.05
C ARG A 324 -1.34 -14.27 9.94
N ALA A 325 -1.96 -13.10 10.00
CA ALA A 325 -2.94 -12.66 9.00
C ALA A 325 -2.32 -12.27 7.65
N GLN A 326 -1.02 -11.96 7.62
CA GLN A 326 -0.32 -11.47 6.43
C GLN A 326 0.61 -12.51 5.78
N MET A 327 0.87 -13.63 6.44
CA MET A 327 1.70 -14.73 5.91
C MET A 327 1.37 -15.15 4.47
N GLY A 328 2.41 -15.33 3.66
CA GLY A 328 2.33 -15.75 2.27
C GLY A 328 1.99 -14.65 1.27
N ARG A 329 1.83 -13.40 1.72
CA ARG A 329 1.56 -12.24 0.85
C ARG A 329 2.85 -11.68 0.27
N VAL A 330 2.78 -11.33 -1.01
CA VAL A 330 3.85 -10.66 -1.75
C VAL A 330 3.37 -9.25 -2.09
N LEU A 331 4.24 -8.24 -1.88
CA LEU A 331 3.94 -6.88 -2.31
C LEU A 331 3.62 -6.85 -3.81
N SER A 332 2.55 -6.16 -4.21
CA SER A 332 2.07 -6.13 -5.61
C SER A 332 3.20 -5.85 -6.60
N SER A 333 3.32 -6.65 -7.67
CA SER A 333 4.38 -6.56 -8.71
C SER A 333 5.84 -6.68 -8.21
N HIS A 334 6.05 -7.04 -6.94
CA HIS A 334 7.36 -7.40 -6.42
C HIS A 334 7.77 -8.78 -6.97
N VAL A 335 9.06 -8.94 -7.28
CA VAL A 335 9.63 -10.23 -7.65
C VAL A 335 10.31 -10.76 -6.39
N PRO A 336 9.80 -11.85 -5.78
CA PRO A 336 10.37 -12.38 -4.55
C PRO A 336 11.87 -12.65 -4.70
N PRO A 337 12.69 -12.29 -3.70
CA PRO A 337 14.09 -12.69 -3.64
C PRO A 337 14.27 -14.21 -3.76
N SER A 338 15.39 -14.63 -4.35
CA SER A 338 15.79 -16.05 -4.33
C SER A 338 16.24 -16.47 -2.94
N LEU A 339 15.89 -17.69 -2.54
CA LEU A 339 16.35 -18.25 -1.28
C LEU A 339 17.81 -18.70 -1.37
N VAL A 340 18.57 -18.34 -0.34
CA VAL A 340 19.90 -18.93 -0.11
C VAL A 340 19.71 -20.18 0.75
N MET A 341 19.86 -21.35 0.13
CA MET A 341 19.71 -22.62 0.82
C MET A 341 21.04 -23.16 1.35
N GLN A 342 21.01 -23.74 2.55
CA GLN A 342 22.13 -24.41 3.19
C GLN A 342 21.89 -25.91 3.28
N ALA A 343 22.95 -26.72 3.32
CA ALA A 343 22.79 -28.16 3.45
C ALA A 343 22.29 -28.52 4.86
N PRO A 344 21.24 -29.35 5.00
CA PRO A 344 20.82 -29.87 6.29
C PRO A 344 21.80 -30.90 6.84
N GLN A 345 21.70 -31.21 8.14
CA GLN A 345 22.48 -32.27 8.81
C GLN A 345 22.21 -33.66 8.19
N VAL A 346 20.98 -33.89 7.75
CA VAL A 346 20.49 -35.13 7.12
C VAL A 346 19.78 -34.75 5.84
N ALA A 347 19.87 -35.58 4.79
CA ALA A 347 19.14 -35.33 3.55
C ALA A 347 17.62 -35.41 3.79
N ILE A 348 16.91 -34.32 3.47
CA ILE A 348 15.47 -34.15 3.65
C ILE A 348 14.76 -34.23 2.30
N THR A 349 13.59 -34.86 2.24
CA THR A 349 12.65 -34.81 1.12
C THR A 349 11.27 -34.42 1.62
N ILE A 350 10.65 -33.43 0.98
CA ILE A 350 9.24 -33.08 1.22
C ILE A 350 8.39 -33.80 0.17
N THR A 351 7.40 -34.56 0.63
CA THR A 351 6.54 -35.39 -0.24
C THR A 351 5.11 -35.48 0.30
N GLY A 352 4.21 -36.09 -0.46
CA GLY A 352 2.92 -36.56 0.05
C GLY A 352 2.55 -37.91 -0.58
N GLU A 353 1.37 -38.40 -0.24
CA GLU A 353 0.82 -39.63 -0.80
C GLU A 353 0.21 -39.39 -2.19
N ASP A 354 0.60 -40.21 -3.17
CA ASP A 354 -0.09 -40.29 -4.47
C ASP A 354 -1.42 -41.03 -4.32
N ARG A 355 -2.47 -40.55 -4.98
CA ARG A 355 -3.81 -41.15 -4.90
C ARG A 355 -4.42 -41.37 -6.27
N ILE A 356 -5.15 -42.48 -6.38
CA ILE A 356 -6.02 -42.78 -7.51
C ILE A 356 -7.45 -42.79 -6.97
N VAL A 357 -8.34 -42.02 -7.61
CA VAL A 357 -9.74 -41.88 -7.19
C VAL A 357 -10.64 -41.97 -8.40
N THR A 358 -11.83 -42.55 -8.23
CA THR A 358 -12.85 -42.55 -9.28
C THR A 358 -13.56 -41.20 -9.30
N ALA A 359 -13.84 -40.66 -10.50
CA ALA A 359 -14.61 -39.45 -10.69
C ALA A 359 -15.94 -39.52 -9.91
N PRO A 360 -16.20 -38.59 -8.98
CA PRO A 360 -17.30 -38.74 -8.04
C PRO A 360 -18.65 -38.36 -8.69
N GLY A 361 -19.76 -38.86 -8.16
CA GLY A 361 -21.10 -38.50 -8.64
C GLY A 361 -21.58 -37.10 -8.23
N ALA A 362 -20.92 -36.50 -7.22
CA ALA A 362 -21.11 -35.13 -6.73
C ALA A 362 -19.73 -34.59 -6.31
N THR A 363 -19.60 -33.28 -6.13
CA THR A 363 -18.33 -32.70 -5.64
C THR A 363 -17.94 -33.32 -4.31
N THR A 364 -16.71 -33.82 -4.22
CA THR A 364 -16.20 -34.53 -3.03
C THR A 364 -14.91 -33.87 -2.56
N ALA A 365 -14.80 -33.69 -1.25
CA ALA A 365 -13.58 -33.20 -0.61
C ALA A 365 -12.55 -34.31 -0.44
N GLY A 366 -11.28 -33.94 -0.54
CA GLY A 366 -10.13 -34.78 -0.23
C GLY A 366 -9.03 -33.96 0.42
N SER A 367 -8.05 -34.66 1.00
CA SER A 367 -6.91 -34.01 1.66
C SER A 367 -5.63 -34.82 1.46
N ILE A 368 -4.48 -34.15 1.38
CA ILE A 368 -3.16 -34.81 1.37
C ILE A 368 -2.32 -34.18 2.48
N ASP A 369 -1.72 -35.03 3.31
CA ASP A 369 -0.70 -34.60 4.26
C ASP A 369 0.65 -34.57 3.53
N LEU A 370 1.30 -33.41 3.57
CA LEU A 370 2.67 -33.24 3.12
C LEU A 370 3.59 -33.54 4.30
N VAL A 371 4.51 -34.47 4.10
CA VAL A 371 5.38 -35.03 5.13
C VAL A 371 6.85 -34.69 4.87
N LEU A 372 7.62 -34.65 5.96
CA LEU A 372 9.07 -34.59 5.90
C LEU A 372 9.64 -36.00 6.00
N GLN A 373 10.43 -36.41 5.01
CA GLN A 373 11.19 -37.66 5.03
C GLN A 373 12.68 -37.38 5.14
N THR A 374 13.38 -38.24 5.85
CA THR A 374 14.83 -38.23 6.04
C THR A 374 15.44 -39.49 5.45
N ALA A 375 16.61 -39.35 4.83
CA ALA A 375 17.25 -40.49 4.17
C ALA A 375 17.67 -41.62 5.14
N ASP A 376 17.83 -41.32 6.42
CA ASP A 376 18.31 -42.27 7.45
C ASP A 376 17.28 -42.56 8.56
N GLY A 377 16.06 -42.01 8.46
CA GLY A 377 15.00 -42.17 9.47
C GLY A 377 15.18 -41.33 10.73
N SER A 378 16.12 -40.37 10.74
CA SER A 378 16.37 -39.50 11.90
C SER A 378 15.27 -38.48 12.14
N THR A 379 15.12 -38.07 13.39
CA THR A 379 14.35 -36.86 13.75
C THR A 379 15.18 -35.62 13.47
N VAL A 380 14.53 -34.55 13.00
CA VAL A 380 15.16 -33.28 12.66
C VAL A 380 14.50 -32.15 13.44
N ASP A 381 15.33 -31.25 13.98
CA ASP A 381 14.86 -30.04 14.66
C ASP A 381 14.63 -28.93 13.64
N VAL A 382 13.38 -28.55 13.44
CA VAL A 382 12.96 -27.50 12.51
C VAL A 382 12.43 -26.33 13.33
N MET A 383 13.06 -25.17 13.21
CA MET A 383 12.65 -23.99 13.97
C MET A 383 11.34 -23.43 13.42
N ASP A 384 11.32 -23.15 12.12
CA ASP A 384 10.16 -22.66 11.41
C ASP A 384 10.07 -23.30 10.01
N TYR A 385 8.86 -23.48 9.49
CA TYR A 385 8.66 -23.94 8.12
C TYR A 385 7.46 -23.28 7.44
N ALA A 386 7.52 -23.26 6.11
CA ALA A 386 6.42 -22.87 5.24
C ALA A 386 6.33 -23.82 4.05
N LEU A 387 5.13 -24.09 3.58
CA LEU A 387 4.87 -24.85 2.37
C LEU A 387 3.97 -24.02 1.45
N ARG A 388 4.38 -23.89 0.20
CA ARG A 388 3.57 -23.35 -0.88
C ARG A 388 3.31 -24.43 -1.91
N VAL A 389 2.03 -24.66 -2.21
CA VAL A 389 1.59 -25.70 -3.14
C VAL A 389 0.79 -25.07 -4.27
N ARG A 390 1.11 -25.44 -5.50
CA ARG A 390 0.36 -25.09 -6.71
C ARG A 390 -0.32 -26.33 -7.28
N LEU A 391 -1.59 -26.21 -7.61
CA LEU A 391 -2.32 -27.24 -8.33
C LEU A 391 -2.10 -27.12 -9.83
N VAL A 392 -1.60 -28.19 -10.44
CA VAL A 392 -1.35 -28.28 -11.89
C VAL A 392 -2.06 -29.52 -12.44
N GLY A 393 -2.85 -29.35 -13.50
CA GLY A 393 -3.58 -30.44 -14.12
C GLY A 393 -4.59 -29.94 -15.16
N PRO A 394 -5.37 -30.83 -15.78
CA PRO A 394 -6.44 -30.45 -16.69
C PRO A 394 -7.47 -29.55 -15.99
N ASN A 395 -7.71 -28.34 -16.50
CA ASN A 395 -8.63 -27.36 -15.89
C ASN A 395 -8.48 -27.19 -14.35
N ALA A 396 -7.24 -27.22 -13.83
CA ALA A 396 -6.98 -26.96 -12.42
C ALA A 396 -7.61 -25.63 -11.96
N GLY A 397 -8.12 -25.62 -10.73
CA GLY A 397 -8.94 -24.53 -10.18
C GLY A 397 -10.44 -24.64 -10.50
N VAL A 398 -10.82 -25.54 -11.41
CA VAL A 398 -12.22 -25.81 -11.78
C VAL A 398 -12.58 -27.27 -11.51
N ASP A 399 -11.91 -28.20 -12.19
CA ASP A 399 -12.22 -29.64 -12.10
C ASP A 399 -11.66 -30.24 -10.80
N VAL A 400 -10.45 -29.83 -10.42
CA VAL A 400 -9.92 -29.99 -9.07
C VAL A 400 -9.51 -28.62 -8.58
N ARG A 401 -9.80 -28.29 -7.32
CA ARG A 401 -9.45 -27.00 -6.73
C ARG A 401 -8.89 -27.18 -5.33
N LEU A 402 -7.88 -26.39 -4.99
CA LEU A 402 -7.47 -26.21 -3.61
C LEU A 402 -8.58 -25.44 -2.87
N THR A 403 -8.82 -25.83 -1.64
CA THR A 403 -9.81 -25.20 -0.75
C THR A 403 -9.19 -24.65 0.53
N GLY A 404 -7.91 -24.98 0.77
CA GLY A 404 -7.17 -24.56 1.95
C GLY A 404 -6.30 -25.71 2.44
N GLY A 405 -6.29 -25.89 3.74
CA GLY A 405 -5.41 -26.82 4.42
C GLY A 405 -5.20 -26.38 5.86
N GLY A 406 -4.13 -26.91 6.48
CA GLY A 406 -3.77 -26.56 7.84
C GLY A 406 -2.98 -27.69 8.47
N GLN A 407 -3.37 -28.09 9.67
CA GLN A 407 -2.66 -29.11 10.43
C GLN A 407 -2.75 -30.51 9.79
N ALA A 408 -1.60 -31.14 9.57
CA ALA A 408 -1.52 -32.55 9.20
C ALA A 408 -2.02 -33.47 10.33
N GLY A 409 -2.40 -34.70 9.97
CA GLY A 409 -2.93 -35.69 10.91
C GLY A 409 -1.94 -36.07 12.03
N ALA A 410 -0.64 -36.08 11.71
CA ALA A 410 0.46 -36.27 12.65
C ALA A 410 1.45 -35.10 12.54
N SER A 411 1.03 -33.90 12.99
CA SER A 411 1.85 -32.69 12.89
C SER A 411 2.69 -32.42 14.14
N PRO A 412 4.01 -32.23 14.02
CA PRO A 412 4.86 -31.74 15.11
C PRO A 412 4.46 -30.36 15.61
N ALA A 413 3.81 -29.55 14.77
CA ALA A 413 3.33 -28.21 15.13
C ALA A 413 1.96 -28.22 15.82
N ALA A 414 1.35 -29.40 16.03
CA ALA A 414 0.04 -29.53 16.69
C ALA A 414 0.06 -29.21 18.21
N THR A 415 1.24 -29.30 18.85
CA THR A 415 1.37 -29.25 20.32
C THR A 415 2.41 -28.25 20.84
N ALA A 416 3.03 -27.46 19.96
CA ALA A 416 4.01 -26.44 20.33
C ALA A 416 3.33 -25.16 20.89
N PRO A 417 4.01 -24.36 21.74
CA PRO A 417 3.39 -23.21 22.42
C PRO A 417 2.84 -22.13 21.47
N ASP A 418 3.33 -22.06 20.22
CA ASP A 418 2.74 -21.28 19.14
C ASP A 418 2.56 -22.16 17.88
N PRO A 419 1.31 -22.37 17.41
CA PRO A 419 1.01 -23.40 16.43
C PRO A 419 1.25 -22.97 14.98
N LEU A 420 1.09 -23.95 14.09
CA LEU A 420 0.86 -23.73 12.67
C LEU A 420 -0.15 -22.60 12.44
N ASN A 421 0.06 -21.79 11.41
CA ASN A 421 -0.95 -20.86 10.94
C ASN A 421 -2.06 -21.65 10.21
N ASP A 422 -2.96 -22.25 10.99
CA ASP A 422 -3.97 -23.19 10.51
C ASP A 422 -4.85 -22.63 9.39
N ALA A 423 -5.06 -21.31 9.36
CA ALA A 423 -5.85 -20.68 8.30
C ALA A 423 -5.09 -20.61 6.95
N GLY A 424 -3.75 -20.57 6.99
CA GLY A 424 -2.90 -20.30 5.83
C GLY A 424 -3.28 -19.02 5.09
N SER A 425 -2.81 -18.90 3.85
CA SER A 425 -3.18 -17.83 2.93
C SER A 425 -4.18 -18.33 1.89
N ALA A 426 -5.34 -17.68 1.84
CA ALA A 426 -6.40 -17.96 0.86
C ALA A 426 -6.32 -17.09 -0.41
N ASP A 427 -5.38 -16.14 -0.47
CA ASP A 427 -5.31 -15.11 -1.52
C ASP A 427 -5.16 -15.66 -2.94
N LEU A 428 -4.56 -16.84 -3.09
CA LEU A 428 -4.25 -17.46 -4.39
C LEU A 428 -5.06 -18.75 -4.64
N LEU A 429 -6.02 -19.06 -3.77
CA LEU A 429 -6.99 -20.11 -4.05
C LEU A 429 -7.82 -19.75 -5.29
N PRO A 430 -8.28 -20.75 -6.07
CA PRO A 430 -8.19 -22.19 -5.86
C PRO A 430 -6.92 -22.87 -6.41
N LEU A 431 -5.91 -22.10 -6.85
CA LEU A 431 -4.76 -22.64 -7.57
C LEU A 431 -3.51 -22.79 -6.72
N GLU A 432 -3.31 -21.92 -5.74
CA GLU A 432 -2.18 -22.00 -4.81
C GLU A 432 -2.62 -21.80 -3.37
N HIS A 433 -1.92 -22.44 -2.46
CA HIS A 433 -2.11 -22.28 -1.03
C HIS A 433 -0.76 -22.20 -0.31
N TYR A 434 -0.65 -21.32 0.66
CA TYR A 434 0.54 -21.13 1.50
C TYR A 434 0.16 -21.37 2.97
N VAL A 435 0.91 -22.23 3.66
CA VAL A 435 0.73 -22.51 5.08
C VAL A 435 2.10 -22.50 5.74
N SER A 436 2.22 -21.88 6.91
CA SER A 436 3.49 -21.76 7.62
C SER A 436 3.32 -21.92 9.13
N THR A 437 4.42 -22.18 9.83
CA THR A 437 4.50 -22.01 11.27
C THR A 437 4.73 -20.55 11.63
N VAL A 438 4.19 -20.12 12.77
CA VAL A 438 4.56 -18.86 13.40
C VAL A 438 5.05 -19.20 14.80
N ASN A 439 6.21 -19.86 14.89
CA ASN A 439 6.79 -20.34 16.14
C ASN A 439 7.57 -19.22 16.82
N LEU A 440 6.88 -18.50 17.71
CA LEU A 440 7.50 -17.42 18.48
C LEU A 440 8.18 -17.92 19.76
N GLY A 441 8.11 -19.23 20.03
CA GLY A 441 8.87 -19.86 21.09
C GLY A 441 10.37 -19.97 20.76
N PRO A 442 11.22 -20.12 21.79
CA PRO A 442 12.66 -20.30 21.59
C PRO A 442 13.04 -21.74 21.19
N SER A 443 12.08 -22.66 21.14
CA SER A 443 12.34 -24.09 20.93
C SER A 443 11.96 -24.53 19.52
N ALA A 444 12.86 -25.30 18.90
CA ALA A 444 12.58 -25.94 17.63
C ALA A 444 11.54 -27.05 17.77
N LEU A 445 10.86 -27.35 16.66
CA LEU A 445 9.93 -28.45 16.51
C LEU A 445 10.71 -29.74 16.21
N HIS A 446 10.49 -30.78 17.01
CA HIS A 446 11.08 -32.10 16.76
C HIS A 446 10.25 -32.85 15.70
N VAL A 447 10.73 -32.86 14.45
CA VAL A 447 10.05 -33.47 13.31
C VAL A 447 10.61 -34.87 13.07
N ALA A 448 9.84 -35.90 13.43
CA ALA A 448 10.21 -37.28 13.15
C ALA A 448 10.13 -37.60 11.64
N ASP A 449 10.87 -38.63 11.21
CA ASP A 449 10.76 -39.14 9.85
C ASP A 449 9.32 -39.55 9.51
N GLY A 450 8.82 -39.06 8.37
CA GLY A 450 7.44 -39.27 7.93
C GLY A 450 6.39 -38.42 8.65
N ALA A 451 6.79 -37.52 9.55
CA ALA A 451 5.83 -36.63 10.22
C ALA A 451 5.22 -35.63 9.23
N GLY A 452 3.93 -35.33 9.41
CA GLY A 452 3.21 -34.36 8.59
C GLY A 452 3.60 -32.93 8.93
N LEU A 453 3.97 -32.14 7.95
CA LEU A 453 4.17 -30.70 8.11
C LEU A 453 2.82 -29.99 8.02
N VAL A 454 2.14 -30.12 6.88
CA VAL A 454 0.85 -29.47 6.60
C VAL A 454 -0.09 -30.42 5.87
N ARG A 455 -1.38 -30.19 6.01
CA ARG A 455 -2.44 -30.77 5.20
C ARG A 455 -2.82 -29.78 4.11
N ILE A 456 -3.07 -30.29 2.91
CA ILE A 456 -3.69 -29.55 1.81
C ILE A 456 -5.07 -30.15 1.56
N ASP A 457 -6.09 -29.30 1.56
CA ASP A 457 -7.47 -29.69 1.30
C ASP A 457 -7.88 -29.28 -0.12
N TYR A 458 -8.58 -30.17 -0.81
CA TYR A 458 -9.03 -29.97 -2.18
C TYR A 458 -10.43 -30.54 -2.39
N GLU A 459 -11.07 -30.09 -3.47
CA GLU A 459 -12.32 -30.65 -3.96
C GLU A 459 -12.15 -31.17 -5.38
N ILE A 460 -12.84 -32.26 -5.68
CA ILE A 460 -12.92 -32.87 -7.01
C ILE A 460 -14.36 -32.72 -7.52
N ASP A 461 -14.52 -32.09 -8.68
CA ASP A 461 -15.80 -31.99 -9.39
C ASP A 461 -16.14 -33.30 -10.12
N PRO A 462 -17.43 -33.68 -10.27
CA PRO A 462 -17.83 -34.86 -11.03
C PRO A 462 -17.30 -34.95 -12.47
N ALA A 463 -17.00 -33.81 -13.10
CA ALA A 463 -16.45 -33.78 -14.46
C ALA A 463 -14.93 -34.02 -14.51
N ALA A 464 -14.24 -34.06 -13.36
CA ALA A 464 -12.80 -34.17 -13.31
C ALA A 464 -12.31 -35.52 -13.86
N LEU A 465 -11.38 -35.47 -14.80
CA LEU A 465 -10.66 -36.62 -15.32
C LEU A 465 -9.21 -36.22 -15.66
N GLY A 466 -8.25 -37.02 -15.21
CA GLY A 466 -6.82 -36.83 -15.44
C GLY A 466 -5.99 -36.78 -14.16
N THR A 467 -4.68 -36.60 -14.33
CA THR A 467 -3.73 -36.49 -13.21
C THR A 467 -3.48 -35.04 -12.85
N TYR A 468 -3.64 -34.73 -11.58
CA TYR A 468 -3.40 -33.43 -10.97
C TYR A 468 -2.21 -33.55 -10.04
N ARG A 469 -1.24 -32.65 -10.18
CA ARG A 469 -0.06 -32.58 -9.32
C ARG A 469 -0.21 -31.41 -8.36
N PHE A 470 0.09 -31.67 -7.09
CA PHE A 470 0.23 -30.67 -6.04
C PHE A 470 1.70 -30.27 -6.02
N GLU A 471 2.09 -29.40 -6.95
CA GLU A 471 3.46 -28.95 -7.13
C GLU A 471 3.91 -28.15 -5.91
N ILE A 472 4.90 -28.67 -5.18
CA ILE A 472 5.53 -27.99 -4.06
C ILE A 472 6.51 -26.97 -4.64
N LEU A 473 6.31 -25.68 -4.38
CA LEU A 473 7.11 -24.60 -4.95
C LEU A 473 8.29 -24.27 -4.02
N ASP A 474 9.51 -24.20 -4.54
CA ASP A 474 10.72 -23.85 -3.81
C ASP A 474 11.57 -22.77 -4.54
N GLY A 475 12.71 -22.41 -3.93
CA GLY A 475 13.74 -21.56 -4.55
C GLY A 475 13.56 -20.05 -4.39
N ALA A 476 12.39 -19.57 -3.98
CA ALA A 476 12.09 -18.16 -3.67
C ALA A 476 11.56 -18.01 -2.25
N VAL A 477 11.75 -16.83 -1.64
CA VAL A 477 11.42 -16.59 -0.22
C VAL A 477 9.94 -16.80 0.10
N ASP A 478 9.07 -16.53 -0.87
CA ASP A 478 7.63 -16.72 -0.76
C ASP A 478 7.19 -18.18 -0.91
N GLY A 479 8.10 -19.08 -1.28
CA GLY A 479 7.86 -20.50 -1.50
C GLY A 479 7.93 -21.37 -0.25
N THR A 480 8.26 -22.64 -0.46
CA THR A 480 8.48 -23.63 0.58
C THR A 480 9.86 -23.44 1.21
N ALA A 481 9.92 -23.41 2.53
CA ALA A 481 11.13 -23.19 3.30
C ALA A 481 11.12 -23.96 4.62
N LEU A 482 12.30 -24.42 5.04
CA LEU A 482 12.55 -25.00 6.36
C LEU A 482 13.72 -24.23 6.99
N SER A 483 13.60 -23.79 8.24
CA SER A 483 14.66 -23.08 8.97
C SER A 483 15.09 -23.86 10.22
N SER A 484 16.30 -23.63 10.72
CA SER A 484 16.88 -24.40 11.82
C SER A 484 17.17 -23.64 13.10
N ASP A 485 17.34 -22.32 13.02
CA ASP A 485 17.84 -21.52 14.13
C ASP A 485 17.26 -20.11 14.21
N GLY A 486 16.17 -19.84 13.47
CA GLY A 486 15.50 -18.54 13.47
C GLY A 486 16.28 -17.40 12.77
N SER A 487 17.49 -17.67 12.28
CA SER A 487 18.38 -16.67 11.66
C SER A 487 17.98 -16.22 10.25
N GLY A 488 16.90 -16.76 9.70
CA GLY A 488 16.48 -16.55 8.31
C GLY A 488 17.11 -17.51 7.30
N ALA A 489 18.05 -18.39 7.71
CA ALA A 489 18.66 -19.36 6.82
C ALA A 489 17.71 -20.54 6.51
N ALA A 490 17.50 -20.83 5.23
CA ALA A 490 16.71 -21.97 4.77
C ALA A 490 17.60 -23.21 4.53
N TRP A 491 17.10 -24.41 4.83
CA TRP A 491 17.72 -25.66 4.42
C TRP A 491 17.33 -26.06 3.01
N SER A 492 18.24 -26.74 2.30
CA SER A 492 17.94 -27.46 1.06
C SER A 492 17.23 -28.78 1.33
N PHE A 493 16.38 -29.19 0.40
CA PHE A 493 15.62 -30.43 0.47
C PHE A 493 15.29 -30.93 -0.94
N GLY A 494 15.00 -32.22 -1.06
CA GLY A 494 14.38 -32.80 -2.25
C GLY A 494 12.87 -32.59 -2.25
N ILE A 495 12.27 -32.64 -3.44
CA ILE A 495 10.82 -32.52 -3.61
C ILE A 495 10.31 -33.73 -4.41
N LEU A 496 9.28 -34.38 -3.88
CA LEU A 496 8.45 -35.34 -4.59
C LEU A 496 7.00 -34.86 -4.48
N SER A 497 6.55 -34.09 -5.47
CA SER A 497 5.20 -33.52 -5.45
C SER A 497 4.14 -34.63 -5.65
N PRO A 498 3.17 -34.76 -4.72
CA PRO A 498 2.15 -35.80 -4.82
C PRO A 498 1.15 -35.50 -5.93
N THR A 499 0.46 -36.55 -6.35
CA THR A 499 -0.53 -36.53 -7.41
C THR A 499 -1.86 -37.13 -6.98
N VAL A 500 -2.93 -36.61 -7.57
CA VAL A 500 -4.25 -37.24 -7.57
C VAL A 500 -4.63 -37.53 -9.00
N THR A 501 -4.80 -38.81 -9.31
CA THR A 501 -5.33 -39.26 -10.60
C THR A 501 -6.82 -39.53 -10.44
N VAL A 502 -7.64 -38.68 -11.09
CA VAL A 502 -9.08 -38.85 -11.15
C VAL A 502 -9.42 -39.67 -12.40
N THR A 503 -9.88 -40.90 -12.21
CA THR A 503 -10.11 -41.87 -13.29
C THR A 503 -11.57 -42.35 -13.37
N ILE A 504 -11.86 -43.24 -14.31
CA ILE A 504 -13.17 -43.84 -14.55
C ILE A 504 -13.45 -45.02 -13.61
N PRO A 505 -14.73 -45.33 -13.32
CA PRO A 505 -15.07 -46.46 -12.46
C PRO A 505 -14.52 -47.79 -13.01
N GLY A 506 -13.83 -48.54 -12.14
CA GLY A 506 -13.22 -49.84 -12.48
C GLY A 506 -11.75 -49.77 -12.87
N ASP A 507 -11.20 -48.59 -13.09
CA ASP A 507 -9.76 -48.39 -13.29
C ASP A 507 -9.07 -48.23 -11.92
N THR A 508 -8.12 -49.13 -11.66
CA THR A 508 -7.39 -49.28 -10.39
C THR A 508 -5.99 -48.69 -10.46
N ASP A 509 -5.40 -48.58 -11.67
CA ASP A 509 -4.02 -48.14 -11.86
C ASP A 509 -3.90 -46.74 -12.49
N GLY A 510 -5.02 -46.16 -12.88
CA GLY A 510 -5.11 -44.80 -13.38
C GLY A 510 -4.63 -44.65 -14.82
N ASP A 511 -4.51 -45.74 -15.59
CA ASP A 511 -4.15 -45.70 -17.01
C ASP A 511 -5.32 -45.28 -17.93
N PHE A 512 -6.49 -45.02 -17.34
CA PHE A 512 -7.74 -44.62 -17.96
C PHE A 512 -8.39 -45.70 -18.85
N THR A 513 -8.03 -46.96 -18.62
CA THR A 513 -8.53 -48.14 -19.33
C THR A 513 -8.87 -49.26 -18.35
N VAL A 514 -10.15 -49.63 -18.26
CA VAL A 514 -10.56 -50.79 -17.44
C VAL A 514 -10.24 -52.08 -18.19
N GLY A 515 -9.27 -52.84 -17.69
CA GLY A 515 -8.78 -54.04 -18.36
C GLY A 515 -8.25 -55.12 -17.43
N VAL A 516 -7.29 -55.88 -17.94
CA VAL A 516 -6.76 -57.06 -17.26
C VAL A 516 -5.94 -56.67 -16.03
N ALA A 517 -5.28 -55.51 -16.04
CA ALA A 517 -4.53 -55.00 -14.89
C ALA A 517 -5.47 -54.79 -13.69
N ASP A 518 -6.62 -54.15 -13.91
CA ASP A 518 -7.60 -53.85 -12.86
C ASP A 518 -8.28 -55.09 -12.31
N LEU A 519 -8.66 -55.99 -13.20
CA LEU A 519 -9.20 -57.28 -12.79
C LEU A 519 -8.19 -58.03 -11.93
N ASN A 520 -6.90 -58.00 -12.29
CA ASN A 520 -5.86 -58.64 -11.50
C ASN A 520 -5.64 -57.95 -10.15
N ALA A 521 -5.74 -56.62 -10.06
CA ALA A 521 -5.61 -55.88 -8.81
C ALA A 521 -6.69 -56.31 -7.79
N VAL A 522 -7.96 -56.37 -8.22
CA VAL A 522 -9.07 -56.87 -7.40
C VAL A 522 -8.90 -58.34 -7.05
N LEU A 523 -8.54 -59.20 -8.01
CA LEU A 523 -8.39 -60.64 -7.77
C LEU A 523 -7.21 -60.97 -6.84
N ALA A 524 -6.12 -60.21 -6.92
CA ALA A 524 -4.93 -60.39 -6.08
C ALA A 524 -5.22 -60.10 -4.60
N ASN A 525 -6.13 -59.15 -4.33
CA ASN A 525 -6.55 -58.78 -2.97
C ASN A 525 -7.95 -59.29 -2.62
N PHE A 526 -8.56 -60.17 -3.41
CA PHE A 526 -9.93 -60.63 -3.14
C PHE A 526 -10.07 -61.24 -1.74
N THR A 527 -11.11 -60.83 -1.01
CA THR A 527 -11.38 -61.10 0.41
C THR A 527 -10.36 -60.53 1.42
N GLN A 528 -9.42 -59.69 0.98
CA GLN A 528 -8.47 -59.02 1.87
C GLN A 528 -9.02 -57.67 2.36
N GLN A 529 -8.58 -57.30 3.55
CA GLN A 529 -8.73 -55.94 4.06
C GLN A 529 -7.59 -55.06 3.55
N VAL A 530 -7.94 -53.88 3.06
CA VAL A 530 -7.02 -52.85 2.56
C VAL A 530 -7.40 -51.50 3.17
N ASP A 531 -6.60 -50.48 2.91
CA ASP A 531 -6.96 -49.13 3.35
C ASP A 531 -8.22 -48.67 2.61
N LEU A 532 -9.10 -47.99 3.35
CA LEU A 532 -10.41 -47.59 2.85
C LEU A 532 -10.28 -46.73 1.59
N GLY A 533 -10.83 -47.20 0.47
CA GLY A 533 -10.77 -46.51 -0.82
C GLY A 533 -9.42 -46.60 -1.52
N ASP A 534 -8.57 -47.58 -1.16
CA ASP A 534 -7.34 -47.88 -1.91
C ASP A 534 -7.68 -48.60 -3.23
N LEU A 535 -7.95 -47.80 -4.27
CA LEU A 535 -8.25 -48.28 -5.61
C LEU A 535 -7.11 -49.13 -6.19
N GLY A 536 -5.85 -48.78 -5.91
CA GLY A 536 -4.67 -49.51 -6.40
C GLY A 536 -4.56 -50.93 -5.84
N ARG A 537 -5.22 -51.19 -4.70
CA ARG A 537 -5.37 -52.52 -4.13
C ARG A 537 -6.74 -53.16 -4.39
N GLY A 538 -7.60 -52.48 -5.14
CA GLY A 538 -8.87 -53.02 -5.63
C GLY A 538 -10.08 -52.76 -4.74
N ASP A 539 -10.02 -51.86 -3.76
CA ASP A 539 -11.20 -51.39 -3.00
C ASP A 539 -11.87 -50.23 -3.74
N LEU A 540 -12.73 -50.59 -4.69
CA LEU A 540 -13.43 -49.71 -5.60
C LEU A 540 -14.85 -49.38 -5.09
N SER A 541 -15.47 -50.29 -4.34
CA SER A 541 -16.88 -50.19 -3.96
C SER A 541 -17.29 -51.20 -2.88
N GLY A 542 -18.18 -50.78 -1.99
CA GLY A 542 -18.79 -51.60 -0.95
C GLY A 542 -20.31 -51.37 -0.86
N PRO A 543 -20.92 -51.58 0.32
CA PRO A 543 -22.32 -51.25 0.56
C PRO A 543 -22.65 -49.82 0.15
N GLN A 544 -23.79 -49.63 -0.52
CA GLN A 544 -24.23 -48.32 -1.07
C GLN A 544 -23.32 -47.74 -2.18
N GLY A 545 -22.39 -48.53 -2.73
CA GLY A 545 -21.53 -48.10 -3.83
C GLY A 545 -20.30 -47.30 -3.40
N VAL A 546 -19.99 -47.27 -2.10
CA VAL A 546 -18.84 -46.54 -1.52
C VAL A 546 -17.82 -47.57 -1.05
N PRO A 547 -16.50 -47.38 -1.31
CA PRO A 547 -15.45 -48.26 -0.79
C PRO A 547 -15.60 -48.52 0.72
N ASP A 548 -15.27 -49.73 1.17
CA ASP A 548 -15.49 -50.17 2.56
C ASP A 548 -14.27 -50.84 3.22
N GLY A 549 -13.12 -50.85 2.54
CA GLY A 549 -11.88 -51.47 2.99
C GLY A 549 -11.82 -52.98 2.76
N LEU A 550 -12.87 -53.61 2.19
CA LEU A 550 -12.90 -55.03 1.87
C LEU A 550 -13.00 -55.24 0.36
N VAL A 551 -11.91 -55.72 -0.25
CA VAL A 551 -11.91 -56.10 -1.67
C VAL A 551 -12.75 -57.37 -1.84
N GLY A 552 -13.89 -57.28 -2.51
CA GLY A 552 -14.88 -58.36 -2.60
C GLY A 552 -15.70 -58.36 -3.89
N SER A 553 -16.90 -58.92 -3.80
CA SER A 553 -17.77 -59.09 -4.97
C SER A 553 -18.27 -57.76 -5.53
N SER A 554 -18.41 -56.74 -4.68
CA SER A 554 -18.82 -55.40 -5.09
C SER A 554 -17.79 -54.77 -6.02
N ASP A 555 -16.51 -54.82 -5.66
CA ASP A 555 -15.39 -54.31 -6.46
C ASP A 555 -15.24 -55.06 -7.78
N LEU A 556 -15.30 -56.40 -7.71
CA LEU A 556 -15.24 -57.25 -8.90
C LEU A 556 -16.38 -56.93 -9.85
N GLN A 557 -17.58 -56.66 -9.32
CA GLN A 557 -18.72 -56.29 -10.15
C GLN A 557 -18.52 -54.93 -10.84
N VAL A 558 -17.87 -53.96 -10.19
CA VAL A 558 -17.52 -52.67 -10.83
C VAL A 558 -16.60 -52.92 -12.03
N VAL A 559 -15.47 -53.60 -11.84
CA VAL A 559 -14.51 -53.88 -12.92
C VAL A 559 -15.15 -54.66 -14.07
N LEU A 560 -15.95 -55.68 -13.77
CA LEU A 560 -16.62 -56.48 -14.81
C LEU A 560 -17.70 -55.70 -15.56
N ALA A 561 -18.41 -54.79 -14.88
CA ALA A 561 -19.44 -53.96 -15.50
C ALA A 561 -18.85 -52.88 -16.41
N THR A 562 -17.63 -52.42 -16.14
CA THR A 562 -16.93 -51.40 -16.92
C THR A 562 -15.78 -51.94 -17.76
N PHE A 563 -15.58 -53.26 -17.81
CA PHE A 563 -14.48 -53.89 -18.54
C PHE A 563 -14.45 -53.43 -20.00
N THR A 564 -13.27 -53.09 -20.50
CA THR A 564 -13.00 -52.45 -21.81
C THR A 564 -13.39 -50.99 -21.95
N ASN A 565 -13.94 -50.35 -20.91
CA ASN A 565 -14.13 -48.90 -20.92
C ASN A 565 -12.76 -48.21 -20.97
N GLN A 566 -12.65 -47.21 -21.83
CA GLN A 566 -11.44 -46.42 -21.99
C GLN A 566 -11.83 -44.97 -22.24
N VAL A 567 -11.11 -44.05 -21.62
CA VAL A 567 -11.23 -42.61 -21.89
C VAL A 567 -9.86 -42.02 -22.20
N THR A 568 -9.85 -40.93 -22.95
CA THR A 568 -8.64 -40.13 -23.14
C THR A 568 -8.82 -38.84 -22.33
N PRO A 569 -8.05 -38.66 -21.24
CA PRO A 569 -8.11 -37.43 -20.47
C PRO A 569 -7.77 -36.23 -21.34
N ARG A 570 -8.27 -35.04 -20.95
CA ARG A 570 -7.76 -33.82 -21.54
C ARG A 570 -6.28 -33.72 -21.24
N ALA A 571 -5.49 -33.34 -22.26
CA ALA A 571 -4.11 -32.99 -22.01
C ALA A 571 -4.06 -31.86 -20.97
N ALA A 572 -3.14 -31.98 -20.00
CA ALA A 572 -2.83 -30.86 -19.13
C ALA A 572 -2.49 -29.66 -20.04
N ALA A 573 -3.13 -28.52 -19.78
CA ALA A 573 -2.66 -27.28 -20.40
C ALA A 573 -1.19 -27.13 -19.99
N ALA A 574 -0.29 -26.88 -20.94
CA ALA A 574 1.08 -26.57 -20.62
C ALA A 574 1.09 -25.47 -19.56
N PRO A 575 1.91 -25.58 -18.49
CA PRO A 575 1.98 -24.54 -17.48
C PRO A 575 2.16 -23.24 -18.23
N ARG A 576 1.24 -22.29 -18.03
CA ARG A 576 1.47 -20.95 -18.53
C ARG A 576 2.74 -20.52 -17.83
N ALA A 577 3.85 -20.48 -18.56
CA ALA A 577 5.05 -19.80 -18.08
C ALA A 577 4.56 -18.48 -17.51
N TRP A 578 4.94 -18.16 -16.29
CA TRP A 578 4.66 -16.85 -15.74
C TRP A 578 5.20 -15.83 -16.75
N HIS A 579 4.29 -15.22 -17.52
CA HIS A 579 4.63 -14.12 -18.38
C HIS A 579 4.70 -12.98 -17.40
N GLY A 580 5.91 -12.74 -16.87
CA GLY A 580 6.20 -11.52 -16.13
C GLY A 580 5.54 -10.35 -16.84
N TRP A 581 4.91 -9.48 -16.06
CA TRP A 581 4.09 -8.36 -16.49
C TRP A 581 4.43 -7.89 -17.91
N GLN A 582 3.57 -8.21 -18.88
CA GLN A 582 3.56 -7.45 -20.11
C GLN A 582 3.16 -6.05 -19.70
N LYS A 583 4.16 -5.17 -19.61
CA LYS A 583 3.97 -3.74 -19.62
C LYS A 583 3.01 -3.48 -20.78
N THR A 584 1.78 -3.09 -20.50
CA THR A 584 0.99 -2.33 -21.46
C THR A 584 1.65 -0.95 -21.55
N GLY A 585 2.88 -0.95 -22.07
CA GLY A 585 3.50 0.24 -22.59
C GLY A 585 2.72 0.55 -23.85
N SER A 586 1.91 1.60 -23.78
CA SER A 586 1.70 2.46 -24.95
C SER A 586 3.06 2.60 -25.64
N ALA A 587 3.17 2.03 -26.84
CA ALA A 587 4.37 2.07 -27.64
C ALA A 587 4.89 3.53 -27.67
N PRO A 588 6.19 3.78 -27.49
CA PRO A 588 6.72 5.05 -27.91
C PRO A 588 6.49 5.12 -29.42
N VAL A 589 5.59 6.01 -29.83
CA VAL A 589 5.56 6.43 -31.22
C VAL A 589 6.93 7.08 -31.46
N SER A 590 7.84 6.33 -32.08
CA SER A 590 9.06 6.85 -32.65
C SER A 590 8.66 7.75 -33.81
N ALA A 591 8.28 8.99 -33.50
CA ALA A 591 8.24 10.05 -34.48
C ALA A 591 9.69 10.33 -34.89
N PRO A 592 10.02 10.40 -36.19
CA PRO A 592 11.35 10.77 -36.62
C PRO A 592 11.66 12.19 -36.14
N ILE A 593 12.82 12.34 -35.50
CA ILE A 593 13.41 13.62 -35.12
C ILE A 593 13.48 14.48 -36.39
N PRO A 594 12.82 15.65 -36.46
CA PRO A 594 13.03 16.57 -37.56
C PRO A 594 14.44 17.14 -37.46
N THR A 595 15.25 16.84 -38.46
CA THR A 595 16.57 17.46 -38.67
C THR A 595 16.39 18.95 -38.84
N TRP A 596 16.89 19.73 -37.89
CA TRP A 596 17.06 21.18 -38.02
C TRP A 596 18.13 21.48 -39.07
N THR A 597 17.70 21.89 -40.26
CA THR A 597 18.54 22.63 -41.21
C THR A 597 18.61 24.09 -40.76
N PRO A 598 19.81 24.67 -40.58
CA PRO A 598 19.93 26.10 -40.31
C PRO A 598 19.57 26.93 -41.56
N PRO A 599 19.01 28.15 -41.41
CA PRO A 599 18.68 28.98 -42.55
C PRO A 599 19.92 29.54 -43.24
N GLU A 600 19.92 29.45 -44.57
CA GLU A 600 20.79 30.20 -45.47
C GLU A 600 20.61 31.71 -45.22
N ILE A 601 21.72 32.39 -44.96
CA ILE A 601 21.82 33.84 -45.08
C ILE A 601 22.12 34.12 -46.54
N GLU A 602 21.16 34.69 -47.27
CA GLU A 602 21.41 35.27 -48.59
C GLU A 602 22.03 36.68 -48.44
N VAL A 603 23.27 36.73 -48.94
CA VAL A 603 24.16 37.86 -49.32
C VAL A 603 24.78 38.70 -48.21
#